data_AF-A0A970BKA1-F1
#
_entry.id   AF-A0A970BKA1-F1
#
_cell.length_a   1.000
_cell.length_b   1.000
_cell.length_c   1.000
_cell.angle_alpha   90.00
_cell.angle_beta   90.00
_cell.angle_gamma   90.00
#
_symmetry.space_group_name_H-M   'P 1'
#
loop_
_entity.id
_entity.type
_entity.pdbx_description
1 polymer ?
#
loop_
_entity_poly.entity_id
_entity_poly.type
_entity_poly.pdbx_seq_one_letter_code
_entity_poly.pdbx_strand_id
1 'polypeptide(L)'
;ALYIAVFQAGWFVESMWSQTLVIHMIRTPKIPFLHSRASSQLSLLTLAGIAVLTIIPYTAFGASIGLAPLPAVYFLYLGLTIVLYMALVTLVKKLYVKKYGELL
;
A
#
# COMPACT_ATOMS: atom_id res chain seq x y z
N ALA A 1 16.66 17.87 -11.03
CA ALA A 1 15.23 18.18 -10.80
C ALA A 1 14.34 16.97 -11.07
N LEU A 2 14.28 16.44 -12.30
CA LEU A 2 13.41 15.31 -12.65
C LEU A 2 13.62 14.05 -11.81
N TYR A 3 14.88 13.65 -11.58
CA TYR A 3 15.20 12.50 -10.73
C TYR A 3 14.59 12.62 -9.33
N ILE A 4 14.73 13.78 -8.69
CA ILE A 4 14.20 14.05 -7.35
C ILE A 4 12.67 13.96 -7.38
N ALA A 5 12.02 14.57 -8.38
CA ALA A 5 10.57 14.56 -8.50
C ALA A 5 9.99 13.16 -8.74
N VAL A 6 10.67 12.34 -9.56
CA VAL A 6 10.29 10.93 -9.79
C VAL A 6 10.49 10.10 -8.52
N PHE A 7 11.60 10.31 -7.81
CA PHE A 7 11.84 9.62 -6.53
C PHE A 7 10.79 9.99 -5.48
N GLN A 8 10.47 11.28 -5.35
CA GLN A 8 9.42 11.78 -4.44
C GLN A 8 8.04 11.22 -4.81
N ALA A 9 7.71 11.17 -6.10
CA ALA A 9 6.48 10.54 -6.58
C ALA A 9 6.42 9.04 -6.26
N GLY A 10 7.52 8.32 -6.46
CA GLY A 10 7.60 6.90 -6.14
C GLY A 10 7.41 6.67 -4.64
N TRP A 11 8.23 7.34 -3.84
CA TRP A 11 8.15 7.28 -2.38
C TRP A 11 6.74 7.61 -1.85
N PHE A 12 6.10 8.66 -2.39
CA PHE A 12 4.73 9.02 -2.04
C PHE A 12 3.74 7.89 -2.36
N VAL A 13 3.73 7.39 -3.59
CA VAL A 13 2.79 6.34 -4.01
C VAL A 13 3.02 5.04 -3.24
N GLU A 14 4.27 4.62 -3.06
CA GLU A 14 4.61 3.42 -2.29
C GLU A 14 4.15 3.52 -0.84
N SER A 15 4.46 4.64 -0.18
CA SER A 15 4.07 4.87 1.22
C SER A 15 2.54 4.88 1.40
N MET A 16 1.80 5.46 0.45
CA MET A 16 0.33 5.45 0.49
C MET A 16 -0.25 4.04 0.35
N TRP A 17 0.30 3.23 -0.56
CA TRP A 17 -0.12 1.84 -0.72
C TRP A 17 0.16 1.01 0.53
N SER A 18 1.38 1.06 1.06
CA SER A 18 1.77 0.27 2.23
C SER A 18 0.98 0.67 3.48
N GLN A 19 0.80 1.97 3.74
CA GLN A 19 -0.01 2.49 4.86
C GLN A 19 -1.48 2.07 4.77
N THR A 20 -2.06 2.11 3.57
CA THR A 20 -3.47 1.75 3.42
C THR A 20 -3.66 0.24 3.59
N LEU A 21 -2.74 -0.58 3.04
CA LEU A 21 -2.83 -2.03 3.12
C LEU A 21 -2.51 -2.57 4.52
N VAL A 22 -1.59 -1.96 5.26
CA VAL A 22 -1.24 -2.42 6.62
C VAL A 22 -2.44 -2.33 7.56
N ILE A 23 -3.33 -1.35 7.40
CA ILE A 23 -4.58 -1.24 8.17
C ILE A 23 -5.44 -2.50 8.00
N HIS A 24 -5.53 -3.05 6.78
CA HIS A 24 -6.24 -4.31 6.54
C HIS A 24 -5.52 -5.51 7.16
N MET A 25 -4.19 -5.49 7.17
CA MET A 25 -3.37 -6.54 7.77
C MET A 25 -3.50 -6.61 9.29
N ILE A 26 -3.61 -5.48 10.00
CA ILE A 26 -3.62 -5.47 11.47
C ILE A 26 -4.99 -5.83 12.08
N ARG A 27 -6.09 -5.59 11.36
CA ARG A 27 -7.45 -5.72 11.93
C ARG A 27 -7.85 -7.13 12.33
N THR A 28 -7.31 -8.16 11.69
CA THR A 28 -7.64 -9.54 12.04
C THR A 28 -6.41 -10.45 11.91
N PRO A 29 -6.34 -11.57 12.64
CA PRO A 29 -5.31 -12.60 12.44
C PRO A 29 -5.30 -13.23 11.06
N LYS A 30 -6.43 -13.19 10.37
CA LYS A 30 -6.64 -13.85 9.09
C LYS A 30 -6.00 -13.06 7.95
N ILE A 31 -5.77 -13.73 6.81
CA ILE A 31 -5.30 -13.06 5.61
C ILE A 31 -6.43 -12.14 5.12
N PRO A 32 -6.22 -10.81 5.05
CA PRO A 32 -7.24 -9.91 4.55
C PRO A 32 -7.58 -10.25 3.09
N PHE A 33 -8.81 -9.96 2.68
CA PHE A 33 -9.38 -10.22 1.35
C PHE A 33 -9.65 -11.70 1.00
N LEU A 34 -8.87 -12.64 1.52
CA LEU A 34 -9.08 -14.08 1.33
C LEU A 34 -9.96 -14.71 2.41
N HIS A 35 -9.72 -14.37 3.68
CA HIS A 35 -10.38 -15.03 4.83
C HIS A 35 -11.13 -14.06 5.75
N SER A 36 -10.89 -12.76 5.60
CA SER A 36 -11.65 -11.71 6.26
C SER A 36 -11.84 -10.57 5.27
N ARG A 37 -13.06 -10.39 4.80
CA ARG A 37 -13.45 -9.20 4.06
C ARG A 37 -13.67 -8.10 5.10
N ALA A 38 -12.85 -7.05 5.07
CA ALA A 38 -13.20 -5.80 5.72
C ALA A 38 -14.59 -5.35 5.22
N SER A 39 -15.32 -4.54 6.00
CA SER A 39 -16.62 -4.02 5.53
C SER A 39 -16.46 -3.40 4.13
N SER A 40 -17.45 -3.60 3.27
CA SER A 40 -17.41 -3.15 1.87
C SER A 40 -17.08 -1.66 1.75
N GLN A 41 -17.51 -0.87 2.73
CA GLN A 41 -17.25 0.57 2.85
C GLN A 41 -15.76 0.88 3.05
N LEU A 42 -15.04 0.17 3.94
CA LEU A 42 -13.61 0.41 4.13
C LEU A 42 -12.80 -0.03 2.90
N SER A 43 -13.20 -1.13 2.28
CA SER A 43 -12.55 -1.64 1.06
C SER A 43 -12.73 -0.67 -0.12
N LEU A 44 -13.94 -0.12 -0.28
CA LEU A 44 -14.23 0.87 -1.31
C LEU A 44 -13.46 2.17 -1.08
N LEU A 45 -13.45 2.69 0.15
CA LEU A 45 -12.70 3.89 0.50
C LEU A 45 -11.20 3.72 0.28
N THR A 46 -10.67 2.55 0.62
CA THR A 46 -9.27 2.17 0.39
C THR A 46 -8.93 2.19 -1.10
N LEU A 47 -9.75 1.54 -1.94
CA LEU A 47 -9.53 1.49 -3.39
C LEU A 47 -9.66 2.88 -4.02
N ALA A 48 -10.64 3.66 -3.60
CA ALA A 48 -10.80 5.04 -4.06
C ALA A 48 -9.61 5.91 -3.65
N GLY A 49 -9.13 5.80 -2.41
CA GLY A 49 -7.95 6.51 -1.93
C GLY A 49 -6.70 6.15 -2.72
N ILE A 50 -6.42 4.85 -2.89
CA ILE A 50 -5.29 4.37 -3.69
C ILE A 50 -5.35 4.89 -5.13
N ALA A 51 -6.53 4.86 -5.76
CA ALA A 51 -6.71 5.36 -7.12
C ALA A 51 -6.42 6.86 -7.22
N VAL A 52 -7.02 7.68 -6.34
CA VAL A 52 -6.82 9.13 -6.30
C VAL A 52 -5.34 9.45 -6.08
N LEU A 53 -4.71 8.85 -5.06
CA LEU A 53 -3.31 9.10 -4.71
C LEU A 53 -2.35 8.67 -5.82
N THR A 54 -2.66 7.59 -6.54
CA THR A 54 -1.87 7.14 -7.69
C THR A 54 -1.98 8.08 -8.89
N ILE A 55 -3.11 8.80 -9.04
CA ILE A 55 -3.33 9.76 -10.12
C ILE A 55 -2.61 11.09 -9.84
N ILE A 56 -2.43 11.49 -8.57
CA ILE A 56 -1.86 12.80 -8.20
C ILE A 56 -0.56 13.14 -8.97
N PRO A 57 0.47 12.27 -9.07
CA PRO A 57 1.70 12.57 -9.80
C PRO A 57 1.52 12.88 -11.30
N TYR A 58 0.36 12.55 -11.88
CA TYR A 58 0.00 12.81 -13.27
C TYR A 58 -0.85 14.08 -13.46
N THR A 59 -1.12 14.82 -12.39
CA THR A 59 -1.94 16.05 -12.42
C THR A 59 -1.09 17.31 -12.31
N ALA A 60 -1.66 18.45 -12.71
CA ALA A 60 -1.03 19.76 -12.51
C ALA A 60 -0.76 20.07 -11.03
N PHE A 61 -1.62 19.57 -10.12
CA PHE A 61 -1.41 19.67 -8.68
C PHE A 61 -0.19 18.86 -8.23
N GLY A 62 -0.03 17.63 -8.73
CA GLY A 62 1.17 16.82 -8.45
C GLY A 62 2.45 17.54 -8.89
N ALA A 63 2.44 18.13 -10.08
CA ALA A 63 3.57 18.90 -10.59
C ALA A 63 3.90 20.13 -9.71
N SER A 64 2.89 20.82 -9.14
CA SER A 64 3.12 21.99 -8.29
C SER A 64 3.73 21.65 -6.92
N ILE A 65 3.55 20.42 -6.43
CA ILE A 65 4.16 19.92 -5.19
C ILE A 65 5.45 19.12 -5.43
N GLY A 66 5.99 19.15 -6.65
CA GLY A 66 7.27 18.52 -6.99
C GLY A 66 7.20 17.05 -7.36
N LEU A 67 6.03 16.51 -7.71
CA LEU A 67 5.88 15.14 -8.19
C LEU A 67 5.98 15.08 -9.71
N ALA A 68 6.52 13.97 -10.22
CA ALA A 68 6.58 13.69 -11.64
C ALA A 68 5.83 12.40 -11.99
N PRO A 69 5.30 12.28 -13.22
CA PRO A 69 4.72 11.04 -13.73
C PRO A 69 5.67 9.86 -13.55
N LEU A 70 5.12 8.73 -13.08
CA LEU A 70 5.90 7.53 -12.84
C LEU A 70 5.99 6.67 -14.10
N PRO A 71 7.16 6.09 -14.41
CA PRO A 71 7.27 5.11 -15.49
C PRO A 71 6.37 3.90 -15.22
N ALA A 72 5.73 3.31 -16.24
CA ALA A 72 4.83 2.17 -16.05
C ALA A 72 5.50 0.97 -15.35
N VAL A 73 6.80 0.75 -15.60
CA VAL A 73 7.60 -0.31 -14.94
C VAL A 73 7.65 -0.17 -13.42
N TYR A 74 7.51 1.05 -12.90
CA TYR A 74 7.44 1.31 -11.46
C TYR A 74 6.31 0.52 -10.79
N PHE A 75 5.14 0.43 -11.43
CA PHE A 75 3.99 -0.27 -10.85
C PHE A 75 4.17 -1.79 -10.79
N LEU A 76 5.00 -2.36 -11.67
CA LEU A 76 5.39 -3.76 -11.58
C LEU A 76 6.24 -4.01 -10.32
N TYR A 77 7.24 -3.16 -10.08
CA TYR A 77 8.06 -3.23 -8.87
C TYR A 77 7.26 -2.94 -7.61
N LEU A 78 6.37 -1.94 -7.65
CA LEU A 78 5.48 -1.64 -6.53
C LEU A 78 4.59 -2.84 -6.20
N GLY A 79 3.95 -3.44 -7.21
CA GLY A 79 3.12 -4.64 -7.03
C GLY A 79 3.89 -5.78 -6.38
N LEU A 80 5.12 -6.05 -6.86
CA LEU A 80 5.99 -7.07 -6.28
C LEU A 80 6.34 -6.75 -4.81
N THR A 81 6.76 -5.53 -4.52
CA THR A 81 7.11 -5.08 -3.15
C THR A 81 5.93 -5.23 -2.20
N ILE A 82 4.73 -4.84 -2.64
CA ILE A 82 3.50 -4.93 -1.84
C ILE A 82 3.12 -6.39 -1.57
N VAL A 83 3.23 -7.28 -2.55
CA VAL A 83 2.99 -8.72 -2.36
C VAL A 83 3.98 -9.31 -1.36
N LEU A 84 5.28 -9.01 -1.50
CA LEU A 84 6.32 -9.47 -0.58
C LEU A 84 6.09 -8.94 0.84
N TYR A 85 5.73 -7.66 0.96
CA TYR A 85 5.39 -7.04 2.23
C TYR A 85 4.20 -7.73 2.92
N MET A 86 3.10 -7.96 2.20
CA MET A 86 1.92 -8.64 2.75
C MET A 86 2.24 -10.09 3.16
N ALA A 87 3.04 -10.79 2.37
CA ALA A 87 3.50 -12.14 2.69
C ALA A 87 4.33 -12.15 3.98
N LEU A 88 5.28 -11.22 4.10
CA LEU A 88 6.12 -11.05 5.28
C LEU A 88 5.30 -10.75 6.53
N VAL A 89 4.39 -9.77 6.46
CA VAL A 89 3.50 -9.43 7.59
C VAL A 89 2.64 -10.64 7.99
N THR A 90 2.11 -11.39 7.02
CA THR A 90 1.33 -12.61 7.30
C THR A 90 2.18 -13.66 8.01
N LEU A 91 3.42 -13.88 7.55
CA LEU A 91 4.34 -14.84 8.15
C LEU A 91 4.68 -14.44 9.59
N VAL A 92 5.08 -13.18 9.80
CA VAL A 92 5.43 -12.66 11.13
C VAL A 92 4.24 -12.78 12.08
N LYS A 93 3.02 -12.45 11.64
CA LYS A 93 1.81 -12.62 12.45
C LYS A 93 1.58 -14.08 12.85
N LYS A 94 1.72 -15.03 11.90
CA LYS A 94 1.57 -16.47 12.21
C LYS A 94 2.60 -16.94 13.24
N LEU A 95 3.86 -16.50 13.09
CA LEU A 95 4.93 -16.81 14.04
C LEU A 95 4.64 -16.21 15.43
N TYR A 96 4.14 -14.97 15.46
CA TYR A 96 3.78 -14.28 16.69
C TYR A 96 2.65 -15.00 17.43
N VAL A 97 1.53 -15.30 16.76
CA VAL A 97 0.40 -16.04 17.37
C VAL A 97 0.83 -17.41 17.85
N LYS A 98 1.66 -18.13 17.08
CA LYS A 98 2.17 -19.45 17.49
C LYS A 98 2.99 -19.37 18.78
N LYS A 99 3.71 -18.26 19.01
CA LYS A 99 4.58 -18.07 20.16
C LYS A 99 3.85 -17.48 21.38
N TYR A 100 2.92 -16.55 21.16
CA TYR A 100 2.31 -15.73 22.22
C TYR A 100 0.81 -16.00 22.42
N GLY A 101 0.17 -16.84 21.59
CA GLY A 101 -1.22 -17.25 21.74
C GLY A 101 -2.25 -16.23 21.24
N GLU A 102 -1.91 -14.95 21.21
CA GLU A 102 -2.78 -13.85 20.76
C GLU A 102 -2.02 -12.83 19.90
N LEU A 103 -2.77 -11.95 19.23
CA LEU A 103 -2.22 -10.90 18.35
C LEU A 103 -2.21 -9.51 19.01
N LEU A 104 -2.87 -9.38 20.16
CA LEU A 104 -3.02 -8.19 21.00
C LEU A 104 -3.03 -8.64 22.46
#